data_AF-A0A9P9YE98-F1
#
_entry.id   AF-A0A9P9YE98-F1
#
_cell.length_a   1.000
_cell.length_b   1.000
_cell.length_c   1.000
_cell.angle_alpha   90.00
_cell.angle_beta   90.00
_cell.angle_gamma   90.00
#
_symmetry.space_group_name_H-M   'P 1'
#
loop_
_entity.id
_entity.type
_entity.pdbx_description
1 polymer ?
#
loop_
_entity_poly.entity_id
_entity_poly.type
_entity_poly.pdbx_seq_one_letter_code
_entity_poly.pdbx_strand_id
1 'polypeptide(L)'
;MTFPIMRQISCLQVSNNQICNTLQSAQQFVYSLYADIALTELKAYTMMEFSWMMLRVYGKGNYTQEAELMRSDYEKRTERTLKLLKDVMLRADRIVYRCDPGKHVQGVTYDEVTRLLQGYIENEVDLNNEETCRETCSFYQTTRSEGCFKELYCARQPRCSGRLYNCQFVDSDMWVCPSPQNSTRRYEFIEYENGRVLGKRGKCTRGTTKVDSWWRYLLWHCSYCFCLCDEQGLKSDRFFNLRDTIADVKRNRIVTGLRFVKKNRIFHLQIQEGELLPRGAVNQSTLEWKPVEKYNFFDRDVKKGVDYHMLSYENRSIDLDDVNTDDNSFVITGVRFRVVGAHLNLEAYYSEFDFKTGQLIQPEANSYWKSNDNTDVSGARREKLRLENADVSTRTITHSIPLSRHNQYIDFTNTGLDKDAAQSTVPFIDIQDVISNPPVPLSGIGIYYKGRNGYGGFLGPKLITYDYTPHVQVPKNKF
;
A
#
# COMPACT_ATOMS: atom_id res chain seq x y z
N MET A 1 -26.66 10.07 30.81
CA MET A 1 -26.66 10.02 29.32
C MET A 1 -25.41 9.35 28.72
N THR A 2 -24.35 9.11 29.49
CA THR A 2 -23.08 8.48 29.02
C THR A 2 -23.18 6.97 28.76
N PHE A 3 -24.01 6.25 29.52
CA PHE A 3 -24.14 4.78 29.44
C PHE A 3 -24.80 4.24 28.14
N PRO A 4 -25.88 4.85 27.61
CA PRO A 4 -26.48 4.40 26.35
C PRO A 4 -25.53 4.56 25.16
N ILE A 5 -24.73 5.63 25.14
CA ILE A 5 -23.80 5.97 24.05
C ILE A 5 -22.67 4.94 23.98
N MET A 6 -22.05 4.58 25.12
CA MET A 6 -21.00 3.55 25.10
C MET A 6 -21.52 2.14 24.82
N ARG A 7 -22.76 1.82 25.21
CA ARG A 7 -23.39 0.55 24.80
C ARG A 7 -23.65 0.51 23.28
N GLN A 8 -24.08 1.61 22.67
CA GLN A 8 -24.17 1.72 21.20
C GLN A 8 -22.80 1.57 20.54
N ILE A 9 -21.73 2.05 21.17
CA ILE A 9 -20.34 1.90 20.68
C ILE A 9 -19.82 0.47 20.79
N SER A 10 -20.26 -0.31 21.79
CA SER A 10 -19.91 -1.74 21.84
C SER A 10 -20.45 -2.55 20.65
N CYS A 11 -21.45 -2.02 19.94
CA CYS A 11 -22.00 -2.57 18.69
C CYS A 11 -21.48 -1.89 17.42
N LEU A 12 -20.62 -0.87 17.52
CA LEU A 12 -20.00 -0.23 16.36
C LEU A 12 -18.92 -1.17 15.80
N GLN A 13 -19.32 -2.07 14.90
CA GLN A 13 -18.44 -2.46 13.81
C GLN A 13 -18.11 -1.17 13.08
N VAL A 14 -16.91 -0.61 13.31
CA VAL A 14 -16.46 0.59 12.61
C VAL A 14 -16.50 0.27 11.13
N SER A 15 -17.45 0.89 10.43
CA SER A 15 -17.64 0.70 9.01
C SER A 15 -16.40 1.22 8.28
N ASN A 16 -15.97 0.55 7.20
CA ASN A 16 -14.89 1.02 6.33
C ASN A 16 -15.05 2.51 5.95
N ASN A 17 -16.29 2.99 5.83
CA ASN A 17 -16.60 4.39 5.53
C ASN A 17 -16.17 5.39 6.63
N GLN A 18 -16.09 4.96 7.90
CA GLN A 18 -15.68 5.84 8.99
C GLN A 18 -14.17 6.13 8.94
N ILE A 19 -13.33 5.11 8.68
CA ILE A 19 -11.87 5.28 8.51
C ILE A 19 -11.57 6.31 7.41
N CYS A 20 -12.31 6.25 6.30
CA CYS A 20 -12.14 7.16 5.16
C CYS A 20 -12.39 8.63 5.50
N ASN A 21 -13.33 8.91 6.41
CA ASN A 21 -13.74 10.28 6.74
C ASN A 21 -12.91 10.86 7.90
N THR A 22 -12.58 10.04 8.89
CA THR A 22 -11.93 10.53 10.13
C THR A 22 -10.41 10.46 10.06
N LEU A 23 -9.86 9.59 9.21
CA LEU A 23 -8.42 9.27 9.18
C LEU A 23 -7.93 8.75 10.55
N GLN A 24 -8.80 8.04 11.25
CA GLN A 24 -8.52 7.46 12.56
C GLN A 24 -8.75 5.97 12.53
N SER A 25 -7.94 5.24 13.28
CA SER A 25 -8.26 3.86 13.61
C SER A 25 -9.48 3.81 14.55
N ALA A 26 -10.20 2.69 14.55
CA ALA A 26 -11.33 2.49 15.44
C ALA A 26 -10.94 2.68 16.91
N GLN A 27 -9.80 2.12 17.32
CA GLN A 27 -9.31 2.25 18.69
C GLN A 27 -8.97 3.71 19.04
N GLN A 28 -8.32 4.43 18.13
CA GLN A 28 -7.99 5.85 18.33
C GLN A 28 -9.25 6.72 18.50
N PHE A 29 -10.27 6.49 17.67
CA PHE A 29 -11.55 7.20 17.79
C PHE A 29 -12.20 6.94 19.15
N VAL A 30 -12.25 5.68 19.58
CA VAL A 30 -12.82 5.28 20.88
C VAL A 30 -12.04 5.92 22.03
N TYR A 31 -10.71 5.93 21.96
CA TYR A 31 -9.87 6.55 22.99
C TYR A 31 -10.08 8.08 23.06
N SER A 32 -10.13 8.76 21.92
CA SER A 32 -10.40 10.21 21.85
C SER A 32 -11.76 10.55 22.45
N LEU A 33 -12.79 9.79 22.07
CA LEU A 33 -14.14 9.99 22.60
C LEU A 33 -14.19 9.78 24.12
N TYR A 34 -13.48 8.78 24.64
CA TYR A 34 -13.37 8.59 26.08
C TYR A 34 -12.67 9.78 26.76
N ALA A 35 -11.59 10.29 26.20
CA ALA A 35 -10.89 11.44 26.77
C ALA A 35 -11.82 12.66 26.89
N ASP A 36 -12.65 12.92 25.87
CA ASP A 36 -13.65 13.99 25.89
C ASP A 36 -14.73 13.76 26.95
N ILE A 37 -15.24 12.53 27.08
CA ILE A 37 -16.23 12.16 28.10
C ILE A 37 -15.64 12.32 29.50
N ALA A 38 -14.43 11.80 29.72
CA ALA A 38 -13.75 11.88 31.02
C ALA A 38 -13.47 13.33 31.43
N LEU A 39 -13.01 14.16 30.48
CA LEU A 39 -12.78 15.58 30.73
C LEU A 39 -14.09 16.32 31.07
N THR A 40 -15.18 15.98 30.38
CA THR A 40 -16.50 16.58 30.63
C THR A 40 -17.05 16.18 31.99
N GLU A 41 -16.98 14.90 32.35
CA GLU A 41 -17.38 14.40 33.67
C GLU A 41 -16.53 15.02 34.79
N LEU A 42 -15.22 15.17 34.59
CA LEU A 42 -14.33 15.83 35.56
C LEU A 42 -14.69 17.31 35.73
N LYS A 43 -14.97 18.04 34.64
CA LYS A 43 -15.44 19.43 34.71
C LYS A 43 -16.78 19.55 35.45
N ALA A 44 -17.72 18.66 35.19
CA ALA A 44 -19.01 18.63 35.89
C ALA A 44 -18.81 18.35 37.39
N TYR A 45 -18.00 17.34 37.74
CA TYR A 45 -17.66 17.00 39.12
C TYR A 45 -17.04 18.19 39.87
N THR A 46 -16.00 18.79 39.28
CA THR A 46 -15.30 19.94 39.89
C THR A 46 -16.19 21.17 40.03
N MET A 47 -17.05 21.46 39.06
CA MET A 47 -18.01 22.56 39.14
C MET A 47 -19.02 22.36 40.27
N MET A 48 -19.53 21.14 40.46
CA MET A 48 -20.47 20.83 41.54
C MET A 48 -19.81 20.93 42.92
N GLU A 49 -18.64 20.34 43.09
CA GLU A 49 -17.84 20.46 44.32
C GLU A 49 -17.54 21.91 44.67
N PHE A 50 -17.12 22.71 43.69
CA PHE A 50 -16.88 24.14 43.88
C PHE A 50 -18.15 24.90 44.28
N SER A 51 -19.30 24.55 43.70
CA SER A 51 -20.59 25.18 44.02
C SER A 51 -21.00 24.95 45.49
N TRP A 52 -20.87 23.72 45.99
CA TRP A 52 -21.15 23.38 47.38
C TRP A 52 -20.12 23.95 48.35
N MET A 53 -18.84 24.02 47.95
CA MET A 53 -17.82 24.72 48.73
C MET A 53 -18.20 26.19 48.93
N MET A 54 -18.60 26.89 47.86
CA MET A 54 -19.00 28.29 47.95
C MET A 54 -20.24 28.49 48.82
N LEU A 55 -21.26 27.64 48.68
CA LEU A 55 -22.47 27.72 49.51
C LEU A 55 -22.17 27.55 51.01
N ARG A 56 -21.22 26.67 51.36
CA ARG A 56 -20.72 26.52 52.74
C ARG A 56 -20.04 27.79 53.24
N VAL A 57 -19.15 28.37 52.44
CA VAL A 57 -18.42 29.60 52.80
C VAL A 57 -19.37 30.78 53.05
N TYR A 58 -20.46 30.88 52.30
CA TYR A 58 -21.48 31.92 52.50
C TYR A 58 -22.54 31.57 53.56
N GLY A 59 -22.37 30.47 54.31
CA GLY A 59 -23.31 30.07 55.36
C GLY A 59 -24.70 29.67 54.86
N LYS A 60 -24.83 29.26 53.58
CA LYS A 60 -26.10 28.87 52.96
C LYS A 60 -26.47 27.39 53.12
N GLY A 61 -25.68 26.62 53.87
CA GLY A 61 -25.93 25.19 54.15
C GLY A 61 -24.63 24.39 54.26
N ASN A 62 -24.71 23.14 54.76
CA ASN A 62 -23.53 22.30 54.99
C ASN A 62 -23.13 21.47 53.75
N TYR A 63 -24.09 21.05 52.92
CA TYR A 63 -23.88 20.35 51.63
C TYR A 63 -22.87 19.18 51.64
N THR A 64 -22.62 18.56 52.80
CA THR A 64 -21.62 17.49 52.97
C THR A 64 -22.10 16.19 52.34
N GLN A 65 -23.38 15.87 52.50
CA GLN A 65 -23.98 14.65 51.96
C GLN A 65 -24.01 14.69 50.43
N GLU A 66 -24.34 15.83 49.83
CA GLU A 66 -24.36 16.01 48.38
C GLU A 66 -22.97 15.85 47.77
N ALA A 67 -21.94 16.41 48.41
CA ALA A 67 -20.55 16.25 48.00
C ALA A 67 -20.10 14.77 48.07
N GLU A 68 -20.43 14.07 49.16
CA GLU A 68 -20.11 12.64 49.32
C GLU A 68 -20.82 11.77 48.27
N LEU A 69 -22.12 11.99 48.05
CA LEU A 69 -22.89 11.28 47.03
C LEU A 69 -22.32 11.52 45.63
N MET A 70 -21.99 12.77 45.30
CA MET A 70 -21.43 13.13 44.00
C MET A 70 -20.06 12.49 43.78
N ARG A 71 -19.20 12.41 44.81
CA ARG A 71 -17.92 11.70 44.75
C ARG A 71 -18.13 10.20 44.48
N SER A 72 -18.98 9.54 45.28
CA SER A 72 -19.32 8.12 45.07
C SER A 72 -19.86 7.86 43.67
N ASP A 73 -20.75 8.71 43.17
CA ASP A 73 -21.37 8.55 41.85
C ASP A 73 -20.38 8.82 40.71
N TYR A 74 -19.47 9.79 40.88
CA TYR A 74 -18.38 10.03 39.94
C TYR A 74 -17.42 8.83 39.88
N GLU A 75 -17.01 8.28 41.02
CA GLU A 75 -16.14 7.11 41.10
C GLU A 75 -16.78 5.88 40.44
N LYS A 76 -18.04 5.56 40.80
CA LYS A 76 -18.79 4.43 40.23
C LYS A 76 -18.98 4.57 38.72
N ARG A 77 -19.28 5.78 38.23
CA ARG A 77 -19.43 6.03 36.78
C ARG A 77 -18.09 5.87 36.07
N THR A 78 -17.02 6.46 36.60
CA THR A 78 -15.67 6.38 36.04
C THR A 78 -15.18 4.95 35.97
N GLU A 79 -15.35 4.16 37.04
CA GLU A 79 -14.96 2.75 37.08
C GLU A 79 -15.70 1.92 36.02
N ARG A 80 -17.02 2.09 35.92
CA ARG A 80 -17.85 1.38 34.91
C ARG A 80 -17.45 1.76 33.49
N THR A 81 -17.24 3.05 33.24
CA THR A 81 -16.83 3.56 31.93
C THR A 81 -15.46 3.03 31.52
N LEU A 82 -14.48 3.03 32.44
CA LEU A 82 -13.13 2.52 32.17
C LEU A 82 -13.09 1.02 31.86
N LYS A 83 -13.90 0.21 32.56
CA LYS A 83 -14.04 -1.22 32.27
C LYS A 83 -14.57 -1.44 30.85
N LEU A 84 -15.67 -0.76 30.51
CA LEU A 84 -16.26 -0.87 29.17
C LEU A 84 -15.31 -0.37 28.08
N LEU A 85 -14.58 0.71 28.33
CA LEU A 85 -13.58 1.24 27.40
C LEU A 85 -12.52 0.19 27.06
N LYS A 86 -11.94 -0.45 28.07
CA LYS A 86 -10.94 -1.52 27.86
C LYS A 86 -11.49 -2.63 26.98
N ASP A 87 -12.69 -3.11 27.30
CA ASP A 87 -13.32 -4.20 26.55
C ASP A 87 -13.59 -3.82 25.10
N VAL A 88 -13.88 -2.55 24.81
CA VAL A 88 -14.06 -2.06 23.43
C VAL A 88 -12.71 -1.89 22.73
N MET A 89 -11.72 -1.29 23.41
CA MET A 89 -10.39 -1.03 22.83
C MET A 89 -9.63 -2.32 22.48
N LEU A 90 -9.80 -3.39 23.25
CA LEU A 90 -9.22 -4.71 22.97
C LEU A 90 -9.75 -5.35 21.67
N ARG A 91 -10.95 -4.96 21.22
CA ARG A 91 -11.59 -5.48 20.00
C ARG A 91 -11.53 -4.50 18.82
N ALA A 92 -11.22 -3.25 19.07
CA ALA A 92 -11.20 -2.20 18.07
C ALA A 92 -9.94 -2.30 17.21
N ASP A 93 -10.11 -2.18 15.89
CA ASP A 93 -9.00 -2.18 14.95
C ASP A 93 -8.10 -0.94 15.12
N ARG A 94 -6.80 -1.15 14.94
CA ARG A 94 -5.74 -0.14 15.01
C ARG A 94 -5.23 0.26 13.62
N ILE A 95 -5.73 -0.39 12.57
CA ILE A 95 -5.28 -0.15 11.20
C ILE A 95 -5.82 1.18 10.66
N VAL A 96 -4.96 1.92 9.97
CA VAL A 96 -5.31 3.08 9.15
C VAL A 96 -4.73 2.89 7.75
N TYR A 97 -5.58 3.01 6.73
CA TYR A 97 -5.21 2.93 5.32
C TYR A 97 -5.96 4.00 4.52
N ARG A 98 -5.57 4.22 3.25
CA ARG A 98 -6.24 5.20 2.40
C ARG A 98 -7.35 4.59 1.56
N CYS A 99 -8.51 5.23 1.60
CA CYS A 99 -9.64 4.92 0.73
C CYS A 99 -9.41 5.47 -0.68
N ASP A 100 -10.29 5.09 -1.60
CA ASP A 100 -10.20 5.59 -2.96
C ASP A 100 -10.56 7.09 -3.01
N PRO A 101 -9.83 7.89 -3.79
CA PRO A 101 -10.18 9.28 -4.04
C PRO A 101 -11.47 9.34 -4.87
N GLY A 102 -12.09 10.53 -4.93
CA GLY A 102 -13.24 10.74 -5.83
C GLY A 102 -12.92 10.47 -7.30
N LYS A 103 -11.66 10.68 -7.71
CA LYS A 103 -11.14 10.30 -9.03
C LYS A 103 -9.67 9.94 -8.93
N HIS A 104 -9.30 8.81 -9.54
CA HIS A 104 -7.90 8.42 -9.65
C HIS A 104 -7.17 9.25 -10.72
N VAL A 105 -6.04 9.83 -10.34
CA VAL A 105 -5.17 10.64 -11.20
C VAL A 105 -3.74 10.15 -11.06
N GLN A 106 -3.12 9.78 -12.19
CA GLN A 106 -1.75 9.29 -12.23
C GLN A 106 -0.77 10.40 -11.76
N GLY A 107 0.18 10.05 -10.90
CA GLY A 107 1.15 10.97 -10.32
C GLY A 107 0.60 11.86 -9.19
N VAL A 108 -0.70 11.75 -8.86
CA VAL A 108 -1.32 12.46 -7.73
C VAL A 108 -1.90 11.49 -6.70
N THR A 109 -2.71 10.52 -7.14
CA THR A 109 -3.36 9.55 -6.23
C THR A 109 -2.84 8.14 -6.42
N TYR A 110 -2.38 7.80 -7.62
CA TYR A 110 -1.74 6.52 -7.90
C TYR A 110 -0.59 6.70 -8.88
N ASP A 111 0.28 5.72 -8.97
CA ASP A 111 1.27 5.59 -10.02
C ASP A 111 1.38 4.12 -10.44
N GLU A 112 2.07 3.84 -11.55
CA GLU A 112 2.16 2.50 -12.12
C GLU A 112 3.61 2.07 -12.29
N VAL A 113 3.85 0.77 -12.09
CA VAL A 113 5.02 0.11 -12.67
C VAL A 113 4.83 0.10 -14.18
N THR A 114 5.84 0.48 -14.95
CA THR A 114 5.69 0.57 -16.41
C THR A 114 6.59 -0.40 -17.16
N ARG A 115 6.04 -0.94 -18.25
CA ARG A 115 6.70 -1.87 -19.19
C ARG A 115 7.22 -3.17 -18.57
N LEU A 116 6.66 -3.63 -17.46
CA LEU A 116 6.89 -4.96 -16.92
C LEU A 116 5.84 -5.93 -17.51
N LEU A 117 6.31 -6.93 -18.25
CA LEU A 117 5.47 -7.96 -18.91
C LEU A 117 4.43 -7.39 -19.87
N GLN A 118 4.77 -6.36 -20.61
CA GLN A 118 3.83 -5.68 -21.50
C GLN A 118 3.56 -6.52 -22.76
N GLY A 119 2.31 -6.60 -23.20
CA GLY A 119 1.93 -7.28 -24.44
C GLY A 119 2.70 -6.76 -25.65
N TYR A 120 3.24 -7.68 -26.45
CA TYR A 120 4.10 -7.41 -27.61
C TYR A 120 3.82 -8.41 -28.72
N ILE A 121 3.66 -7.91 -29.94
CA ILE A 121 3.45 -8.74 -31.13
C ILE A 121 4.80 -8.94 -31.82
N GLU A 122 5.14 -10.17 -32.19
CA GLU A 122 6.35 -10.47 -32.96
C GLU A 122 6.09 -11.63 -33.92
N ASN A 123 6.70 -11.63 -35.10
CA ASN A 123 6.55 -12.75 -36.03
C ASN A 123 7.43 -13.94 -35.59
N GLU A 124 6.95 -15.16 -35.81
CA GLU A 124 7.72 -16.37 -35.49
C GLU A 124 9.13 -16.38 -36.08
N VAL A 125 9.28 -15.87 -37.31
CA VAL A 125 10.58 -15.76 -38.00
C VAL A 125 11.59 -14.92 -37.22
N ASP A 126 11.12 -13.97 -36.42
CA ASP A 126 11.95 -13.03 -35.66
C ASP A 126 12.18 -13.50 -34.20
N LEU A 127 11.59 -14.63 -33.81
CA LEU A 127 11.71 -15.23 -32.46
C LEU A 127 12.85 -16.25 -32.33
N ASN A 128 13.59 -16.51 -33.42
CA ASN A 128 14.71 -17.45 -33.45
C ASN A 128 15.85 -16.96 -34.35
N ASN A 129 17.07 -17.40 -34.06
CA ASN A 129 18.28 -17.00 -34.80
C ASN A 129 18.40 -17.64 -36.18
N GLU A 130 17.64 -18.71 -36.46
CA GLU A 130 17.65 -19.39 -37.75
C GLU A 130 16.76 -18.68 -38.78
N GLU A 131 16.02 -17.66 -38.34
CA GLU A 131 15.00 -16.95 -39.10
C GLU A 131 13.99 -17.91 -39.72
N THR A 132 13.49 -18.92 -39.00
CA THR A 132 12.54 -19.92 -39.53
C THR A 132 11.17 -19.85 -38.87
N CYS A 133 10.17 -20.47 -39.50
CA CYS A 133 8.79 -20.59 -38.96
C CYS A 133 8.43 -22.07 -38.83
N ARG A 134 9.33 -22.84 -38.21
CA ARG A 134 9.18 -24.29 -38.08
C ARG A 134 8.32 -24.71 -36.90
N GLU A 135 8.22 -23.83 -35.92
CA GLU A 135 7.61 -24.09 -34.65
C GLU A 135 6.21 -23.45 -34.64
N THR A 136 5.66 -23.27 -33.46
CA THR A 136 4.41 -22.53 -33.27
C THR A 136 4.63 -21.49 -32.18
N CYS A 137 3.79 -20.47 -32.10
CA CYS A 137 3.94 -19.42 -31.07
C CYS A 137 4.06 -19.96 -29.64
N SER A 138 3.34 -21.05 -29.31
CA SER A 138 3.40 -21.70 -27.99
C SER A 138 4.73 -22.40 -27.69
N PHE A 139 5.57 -22.68 -28.68
CA PHE A 139 6.92 -23.20 -28.46
C PHE A 139 7.79 -22.17 -27.71
N TYR A 140 7.59 -20.88 -28.01
CA TYR A 140 8.40 -19.78 -27.49
C TYR A 140 7.95 -19.33 -26.08
N GLN A 141 8.15 -20.21 -25.09
CA GLN A 141 7.87 -19.89 -23.68
C GLN A 141 8.84 -18.86 -23.11
N THR A 142 10.10 -18.89 -23.53
CA THR A 142 11.10 -17.86 -23.25
C THR A 142 11.99 -17.67 -24.47
N THR A 143 12.04 -16.46 -25.01
CA THR A 143 12.87 -16.13 -26.18
C THR A 143 13.27 -14.65 -26.16
N ARG A 144 13.86 -14.16 -27.25
CA ARG A 144 14.12 -12.76 -27.53
C ARG A 144 13.65 -12.45 -28.95
N SER A 145 13.41 -11.16 -29.21
CA SER A 145 13.34 -10.68 -30.59
C SER A 145 14.77 -10.72 -31.12
N GLU A 146 15.08 -11.62 -32.07
CA GLU A 146 16.44 -11.85 -32.59
C GLU A 146 16.72 -11.02 -33.84
N GLY A 147 15.71 -10.90 -34.72
CA GLY A 147 15.84 -10.24 -36.02
C GLY A 147 14.72 -9.27 -36.34
N CYS A 148 14.72 -8.79 -37.58
CA CYS A 148 13.58 -8.12 -38.19
C CYS A 148 13.55 -8.47 -39.68
N PHE A 149 12.99 -9.64 -39.97
CA PHE A 149 12.99 -10.24 -41.29
C PHE A 149 12.32 -9.31 -42.30
N LYS A 150 13.09 -8.93 -43.32
CA LYS A 150 12.66 -8.04 -44.43
C LYS A 150 12.01 -6.73 -43.99
N GLU A 151 12.37 -6.21 -42.81
CA GLU A 151 11.81 -4.96 -42.28
C GLU A 151 10.26 -4.94 -42.29
N LEU A 152 9.64 -6.08 -41.96
CA LEU A 152 8.18 -6.22 -41.87
C LEU A 152 7.62 -5.44 -40.66
N TYR A 153 6.63 -5.98 -39.95
CA TYR A 153 5.99 -5.25 -38.87
C TYR A 153 6.96 -4.88 -37.73
N CYS A 154 7.98 -5.71 -37.47
CA CYS A 154 9.06 -5.45 -36.51
C CYS A 154 9.75 -4.08 -36.71
N ALA A 155 9.87 -3.58 -37.94
CA ALA A 155 10.48 -2.27 -38.23
C ALA A 155 9.51 -1.09 -37.95
N ARG A 156 8.21 -1.36 -37.85
CA ARG A 156 7.15 -0.37 -37.65
C ARG A 156 6.78 -0.17 -36.19
N GLN A 157 7.36 -0.97 -35.29
CA GLN A 157 7.16 -0.87 -33.85
C GLN A 157 8.50 -0.78 -33.11
N PRO A 158 8.54 -0.21 -31.89
CA PRO A 158 9.75 -0.29 -31.07
C PRO A 158 10.04 -1.74 -30.69
N ARG A 159 11.26 -2.23 -31.02
CA ARG A 159 11.71 -3.57 -30.64
C ARG A 159 11.59 -3.79 -29.13
N CYS A 160 11.22 -5.01 -28.72
CA CYS A 160 11.41 -5.45 -27.34
C CYS A 160 12.89 -5.76 -27.11
N SER A 161 13.59 -4.92 -26.36
CA SER A 161 15.04 -5.07 -26.11
C SER A 161 15.37 -6.12 -25.04
N GLY A 162 14.36 -6.58 -24.31
CA GLY A 162 14.49 -7.57 -23.24
C GLY A 162 14.13 -8.99 -23.68
N ARG A 163 13.59 -9.77 -22.75
CA ARG A 163 13.12 -11.15 -23.03
C ARG A 163 11.63 -11.16 -23.32
N LEU A 164 11.24 -12.07 -24.19
CA LEU A 164 9.86 -12.39 -24.49
C LEU A 164 9.47 -13.66 -23.72
N TYR A 165 8.28 -13.65 -23.15
CA TYR A 165 7.74 -14.74 -22.35
C TYR A 165 6.34 -15.14 -22.82
N ASN A 166 6.03 -16.42 -22.64
CA ASN A 166 4.70 -16.99 -22.82
C ASN A 166 4.03 -16.56 -24.14
N CYS A 167 4.75 -16.69 -25.25
CA CYS A 167 4.20 -16.39 -26.56
C CYS A 167 3.04 -17.34 -26.89
N GLN A 168 2.01 -16.80 -27.52
CA GLN A 168 0.84 -17.57 -27.95
C GLN A 168 0.29 -17.06 -29.27
N PHE A 169 -0.29 -17.98 -30.03
CA PHE A 169 -1.05 -17.64 -31.23
C PHE A 169 -2.46 -17.23 -30.81
N VAL A 170 -2.94 -16.10 -31.32
CA VAL A 170 -4.30 -15.62 -31.05
C VAL A 170 -5.14 -15.71 -32.31
N ASP A 171 -4.66 -15.10 -33.40
CA ASP A 171 -5.19 -15.26 -34.75
C ASP A 171 -4.12 -14.84 -35.78
N SER A 172 -4.41 -15.11 -37.05
CA SER A 172 -3.55 -14.93 -38.21
C SER A 172 -3.34 -13.46 -38.60
N ASP A 173 -4.41 -12.75 -38.92
CA ASP A 173 -4.35 -11.41 -39.50
C ASP A 173 -5.00 -10.38 -38.58
N MET A 174 -4.36 -9.20 -38.45
CA MET A 174 -4.77 -8.18 -37.49
C MET A 174 -4.49 -6.75 -37.94
N TRP A 175 -5.27 -5.81 -37.38
CA TRP A 175 -5.00 -4.38 -37.37
C TRP A 175 -4.54 -3.95 -35.98
N VAL A 176 -3.32 -3.45 -35.92
CA VAL A 176 -2.73 -2.93 -34.69
C VAL A 176 -2.93 -1.43 -34.63
N CYS A 177 -3.46 -0.92 -33.52
CA CYS A 177 -3.45 0.50 -33.23
C CYS A 177 -2.26 0.85 -32.31
N PRO A 178 -1.15 1.39 -32.84
CA PRO A 178 -0.01 1.79 -32.03
C PRO A 178 -0.34 3.00 -31.14
N SER A 179 0.16 2.96 -29.91
CA SER A 179 0.04 4.06 -28.96
C SER A 179 0.86 5.30 -29.37
N PRO A 180 0.49 6.50 -28.87
CA PRO A 180 1.28 7.72 -29.03
C PRO A 180 2.74 7.54 -28.63
N GLN A 181 3.66 8.26 -29.29
CA GLN A 181 5.10 8.11 -29.03
C GLN A 181 5.53 8.47 -27.61
N ASN A 182 4.80 9.36 -26.92
CA ASN A 182 5.04 9.71 -25.52
C ASN A 182 4.36 8.77 -24.51
N SER A 183 3.55 7.81 -24.97
CA SER A 183 2.87 6.85 -24.11
C SER A 183 3.83 5.78 -23.59
N THR A 184 3.55 5.27 -22.38
CA THR A 184 4.19 4.07 -21.82
C THR A 184 3.69 2.79 -22.50
N ARG A 185 2.49 2.84 -23.10
CA ARG A 185 1.83 1.76 -23.86
C ARG A 185 2.49 1.55 -25.23
N ARG A 186 2.37 0.34 -25.76
CA ARG A 186 2.75 -0.02 -27.14
C ARG A 186 1.56 0.05 -28.07
N TYR A 187 0.41 -0.45 -27.62
CA TYR A 187 -0.83 -0.50 -28.39
C TYR A 187 -2.00 0.10 -27.60
N GLU A 188 -2.94 0.73 -28.29
CA GLU A 188 -4.23 1.09 -27.70
C GLU A 188 -5.19 -0.11 -27.74
N PHE A 189 -5.25 -0.76 -28.90
CA PHE A 189 -5.99 -2.00 -29.13
C PHE A 189 -5.40 -2.77 -30.31
N ILE A 190 -5.75 -4.05 -30.42
CA ILE A 190 -5.44 -4.92 -31.57
C ILE A 190 -6.76 -5.56 -32.00
N GLU A 191 -7.06 -5.54 -33.29
CA GLU A 191 -8.30 -6.08 -33.86
C GLU A 191 -7.97 -7.15 -34.88
N TYR A 192 -8.51 -8.36 -34.73
CA TYR A 192 -8.29 -9.47 -35.65
C TYR A 192 -9.38 -9.53 -36.74
N GLU A 193 -9.10 -10.17 -37.87
CA GLU A 193 -10.06 -10.29 -38.99
C GLU A 193 -11.35 -11.02 -38.61
N ASN A 194 -11.31 -11.93 -37.64
CA ASN A 194 -12.51 -12.61 -37.11
C ASN A 194 -13.40 -11.71 -36.22
N GLY A 195 -13.02 -10.44 -36.01
CA GLY A 195 -13.74 -9.48 -35.18
C GLY A 195 -13.36 -9.49 -33.69
N ARG A 196 -12.44 -10.36 -33.25
CA ARG A 196 -11.91 -10.33 -31.88
C ARG A 196 -11.06 -9.08 -31.67
N VAL A 197 -11.26 -8.39 -30.56
CA VAL A 197 -10.50 -7.19 -30.19
C VAL A 197 -9.80 -7.40 -28.85
N LEU A 198 -8.50 -7.14 -28.80
CA LEU A 198 -7.73 -7.03 -27.56
C LEU A 198 -7.66 -5.57 -27.14
N GLY A 199 -8.11 -5.26 -25.93
CA GLY A 199 -8.24 -3.89 -25.46
C GLY A 199 -9.57 -3.27 -25.88
N LYS A 200 -9.67 -1.94 -25.79
CA LYS A 200 -10.91 -1.21 -26.11
C LYS A 200 -10.77 -0.55 -27.47
N ARG A 201 -11.60 -0.97 -28.43
CA ARG A 201 -11.69 -0.31 -29.75
C ARG A 201 -11.98 1.17 -29.55
N GLY A 202 -11.16 2.02 -30.17
CA GLY A 202 -11.24 3.46 -30.02
C GLY A 202 -10.58 4.19 -31.19
N LYS A 203 -10.45 5.52 -31.07
CA LYS A 203 -9.79 6.33 -32.08
C LYS A 203 -8.29 6.06 -32.08
N CYS A 204 -7.76 5.59 -33.22
CA CYS A 204 -6.33 5.40 -33.38
C CYS A 204 -5.63 6.68 -33.88
N THR A 205 -4.92 7.37 -33.00
CA THR A 205 -4.29 8.67 -33.32
C THR A 205 -3.18 8.57 -34.35
N ARG A 206 -2.45 7.45 -34.36
CA ARG A 206 -1.33 7.18 -35.28
C ARG A 206 -1.74 6.40 -36.54
N GLY A 207 -3.03 6.15 -36.73
CA GLY A 207 -3.53 5.24 -37.76
C GLY A 207 -3.30 3.77 -37.39
N THR A 208 -4.07 2.88 -38.01
CA THR A 208 -3.92 1.44 -37.82
C THR A 208 -2.90 0.86 -38.80
N THR A 209 -2.16 -0.16 -38.38
CA THR A 209 -1.22 -0.91 -39.23
C THR A 209 -1.78 -2.31 -39.43
N LYS A 210 -1.99 -2.71 -40.69
CA LYS A 210 -2.35 -4.08 -41.04
C LYS A 210 -1.11 -4.99 -40.92
N VAL A 211 -1.28 -6.15 -40.29
CA VAL A 211 -0.25 -7.12 -39.97
C VAL A 211 -0.78 -8.50 -40.35
N ASP A 212 -0.19 -9.08 -41.41
CA ASP A 212 -0.68 -10.30 -42.04
C ASP A 212 0.32 -11.45 -41.86
N SER A 213 -0.18 -12.60 -41.43
CA SER A 213 0.59 -13.84 -41.44
C SER A 213 0.81 -14.32 -42.87
N TRP A 214 1.89 -15.06 -43.12
CA TRP A 214 2.28 -15.38 -44.49
C TRP A 214 2.93 -16.75 -44.62
N TRP A 215 2.88 -17.31 -45.83
CA TRP A 215 3.51 -18.59 -46.13
C TRP A 215 4.93 -18.40 -46.65
N ARG A 216 5.89 -19.05 -46.00
CA ARG A 216 7.25 -19.22 -46.49
C ARG A 216 7.37 -20.54 -47.23
N TYR A 217 7.56 -20.45 -48.55
CA TYR A 217 7.42 -21.61 -49.44
C TYR A 217 6.03 -22.26 -49.29
N LEU A 218 5.84 -23.51 -49.74
CA LEU A 218 4.54 -24.19 -49.65
C LEU A 218 4.21 -24.83 -48.29
N LEU A 219 5.17 -24.91 -47.36
CA LEU A 219 5.04 -25.78 -46.17
C LEU A 219 5.10 -25.06 -44.82
N TRP A 220 5.57 -23.81 -44.76
CA TRP A 220 5.79 -23.12 -43.49
C TRP A 220 4.92 -21.88 -43.40
N HIS A 221 4.07 -21.80 -42.40
CA HIS A 221 3.23 -20.63 -42.15
C HIS A 221 3.84 -19.79 -41.03
N CYS A 222 4.26 -18.57 -41.35
CA CYS A 222 4.85 -17.63 -40.41
C CYS A 222 3.77 -16.79 -39.75
N SER A 223 3.33 -17.24 -38.57
CA SER A 223 2.30 -16.55 -37.79
C SER A 223 2.88 -15.41 -36.94
N TYR A 224 2.07 -14.38 -36.69
CA TYR A 224 2.37 -13.40 -35.65
C TYR A 224 1.95 -13.92 -34.27
N CYS A 225 2.89 -13.85 -33.33
CA CYS A 225 2.73 -14.30 -31.95
C CYS A 225 2.48 -13.12 -31.03
N PHE A 226 1.59 -13.31 -30.06
CA PHE A 226 1.42 -12.38 -28.95
C PHE A 226 2.24 -12.88 -27.75
N CYS A 227 3.22 -12.10 -27.33
CA CYS A 227 4.15 -12.41 -26.24
C CYS A 227 4.07 -11.35 -25.13
N LEU A 228 4.66 -11.64 -23.98
CA LEU A 228 4.90 -10.67 -22.92
C LEU A 228 6.35 -10.20 -22.97
N CYS A 229 6.55 -8.91 -23.18
CA CYS A 229 7.86 -8.27 -23.23
C CYS A 229 8.29 -7.81 -21.83
N ASP A 230 9.43 -8.33 -21.37
CA ASP A 230 10.09 -7.89 -20.16
C ASP A 230 11.37 -7.12 -20.50
N GLU A 231 11.26 -5.79 -20.64
CA GLU A 231 12.38 -4.94 -21.03
C GLU A 231 12.66 -3.78 -20.06
N GLN A 232 13.95 -3.51 -19.84
CA GLN A 232 14.39 -2.22 -19.32
C GLN A 232 14.41 -1.20 -20.46
N GLY A 233 14.20 0.08 -20.14
CA GLY A 233 14.31 1.15 -21.12
C GLY A 233 13.98 2.49 -20.50
N LEU A 234 13.91 3.56 -21.29
CA LEU A 234 13.59 4.91 -20.80
C LEU A 234 12.15 5.04 -20.27
N LYS A 235 11.24 4.18 -20.71
CA LYS A 235 9.81 4.20 -20.32
C LYS A 235 9.43 3.09 -19.34
N SER A 236 10.40 2.52 -18.62
CA SER A 236 10.16 1.40 -17.71
C SER A 236 10.52 1.75 -16.27
N ASP A 237 9.53 2.15 -15.50
CA ASP A 237 9.64 2.54 -14.10
C ASP A 237 9.29 1.32 -13.26
N ARG A 238 10.30 0.56 -12.86
CA ARG A 238 10.15 -0.77 -12.25
C ARG A 238 11.08 -1.00 -11.07
N PHE A 239 11.53 0.09 -10.46
CA PHE A 239 12.57 0.10 -9.45
C PHE A 239 11.98 0.46 -8.09
N PHE A 240 12.41 -0.22 -7.03
CA PHE A 240 12.00 0.04 -5.66
C PHE A 240 13.22 0.31 -4.80
N ASN A 241 13.17 1.35 -3.98
CA ASN A 241 14.26 1.69 -3.08
C ASN A 241 14.39 0.68 -1.95
N LEU A 242 15.62 0.25 -1.66
CA LEU A 242 15.97 -0.65 -0.55
C LEU A 242 16.70 0.07 0.59
N ARG A 243 17.17 1.31 0.37
CA ARG A 243 17.76 2.13 1.43
C ARG A 243 16.75 2.42 2.53
N ASP A 244 17.24 2.50 3.76
CA ASP A 244 16.40 2.79 4.91
C ASP A 244 15.97 4.26 4.97
N THR A 245 14.89 4.49 5.71
CA THR A 245 14.42 5.82 6.03
C THR A 245 14.04 5.83 7.50
N ILE A 246 14.92 6.39 8.31
CA ILE A 246 14.80 6.49 9.77
C ILE A 246 14.49 7.94 10.12
N ALA A 247 13.59 8.18 11.07
CA ALA A 247 13.26 9.50 11.60
C ALA A 247 14.45 10.14 12.31
N ASP A 248 14.43 11.46 12.53
CA ASP A 248 15.43 12.14 13.37
C ASP A 248 15.26 11.79 14.87
N VAL A 249 15.68 10.58 15.24
CA VAL A 249 15.57 10.04 16.59
C VAL A 249 16.37 10.86 17.62
N LYS A 250 17.42 11.57 17.18
CA LYS A 250 18.21 12.48 18.04
C LYS A 250 17.41 13.68 18.51
N ARG A 251 16.39 14.07 17.73
CA ARG A 251 15.43 15.11 18.08
C ARG A 251 14.11 14.55 18.61
N ASN A 252 14.13 13.33 19.15
CA ASN A 252 12.96 12.67 19.73
C ASN A 252 11.80 12.53 18.73
N ARG A 253 12.11 12.35 17.44
CA ARG A 253 11.09 12.21 16.40
C ARG A 253 10.82 10.75 16.07
N ILE A 254 9.56 10.47 15.78
CA ILE A 254 9.05 9.14 15.45
C ILE A 254 8.30 9.16 14.12
N VAL A 255 8.04 7.98 13.54
CA VAL A 255 7.22 7.86 12.34
C VAL A 255 5.74 8.02 12.68
N THR A 256 5.05 8.89 11.96
CA THR A 256 3.61 9.20 12.15
C THR A 256 2.78 8.91 10.91
N GLY A 257 3.42 8.67 9.77
CA GLY A 257 2.77 8.50 8.49
C GLY A 257 3.67 7.88 7.43
N LEU A 258 3.06 7.33 6.39
CA LEU A 258 3.74 6.66 5.28
C LEU A 258 3.11 7.02 3.94
N ARG A 259 3.92 7.06 2.89
CA ARG A 259 3.43 7.11 1.50
C ARG A 259 4.45 6.56 0.54
N PHE A 260 4.01 6.18 -0.65
CA PHE A 260 4.92 5.96 -1.77
C PHE A 260 5.15 7.26 -2.53
N VAL A 261 6.39 7.50 -2.94
CA VAL A 261 6.74 8.57 -3.89
C VAL A 261 7.61 8.02 -5.00
N LYS A 262 7.32 8.38 -6.25
CA LYS A 262 8.15 8.04 -7.40
C LYS A 262 9.10 9.20 -7.70
N LYS A 263 10.41 8.98 -7.57
CA LYS A 263 11.46 9.95 -7.90
C LYS A 263 12.57 9.24 -8.66
N ASN A 264 13.08 9.88 -9.71
CA ASN A 264 14.08 9.27 -10.61
C ASN A 264 13.68 7.86 -11.07
N ARG A 265 12.38 7.63 -11.27
CA ARG A 265 11.77 6.36 -11.72
C ARG A 265 11.85 5.21 -10.68
N ILE A 266 12.23 5.53 -9.46
CA ILE A 266 12.30 4.61 -8.32
C ILE A 266 11.14 4.92 -7.38
N PHE A 267 10.45 3.88 -6.92
CA PHE A 267 9.45 3.96 -5.86
C PHE A 267 10.14 3.96 -4.50
N HIS A 268 9.96 5.03 -3.73
CA HIS A 268 10.46 5.16 -2.37
C HIS A 268 9.30 5.08 -1.38
N LEU A 269 9.49 4.33 -0.30
CA LEU A 269 8.63 4.42 0.87
C LEU A 269 9.11 5.61 1.71
N GLN A 270 8.31 6.67 1.72
CA GLN A 270 8.62 7.91 2.44
C GLN A 270 7.88 7.93 3.78
N ILE A 271 8.56 8.41 4.83
CA ILE A 271 7.98 8.59 6.16
C ILE A 271 7.60 10.05 6.41
N GLN A 272 6.53 10.24 7.16
CA GLN A 272 6.28 11.47 7.90
C GLN A 272 6.84 11.27 9.31
N GLU A 273 7.57 12.26 9.81
CA GLU A 273 8.08 12.29 11.18
C GLU A 273 7.51 13.46 11.98
N GLY A 274 7.46 13.29 13.30
CA GLY A 274 7.06 14.33 14.25
C GLY A 274 7.63 14.07 15.63
N GLU A 275 7.80 15.13 16.42
CA GLU A 275 8.31 15.06 17.80
C GLU A 275 7.30 14.35 18.71
N LEU A 276 7.77 13.32 19.41
CA LEU A 276 7.00 12.61 20.42
C LEU A 276 6.89 13.45 21.70
N LEU A 277 5.69 13.48 22.25
CA LEU A 277 5.34 14.21 23.47
C LEU A 277 4.84 13.23 24.55
N PRO A 278 4.77 13.68 25.83
CA PRO A 278 4.23 12.88 26.92
C PRO A 278 2.91 12.19 26.58
N ARG A 279 2.75 10.95 27.05
CA ARG A 279 1.54 10.12 26.90
C ARG A 279 1.17 9.79 25.44
N GLY A 280 2.17 9.71 24.57
CA GLY A 280 1.98 9.35 23.17
C GLY A 280 1.32 10.44 22.32
N ALA A 281 1.31 11.69 22.79
CA ALA A 281 0.95 12.81 21.94
C ALA A 281 2.07 13.08 20.92
N VAL A 282 1.74 13.73 19.80
CA VAL A 282 2.71 14.15 18.79
C VAL A 282 2.55 15.64 18.53
N ASN A 283 3.67 16.35 18.48
CA ASN A 283 3.68 17.77 18.21
C ASN A 283 3.33 18.07 16.74
N GLN A 284 2.08 18.48 16.49
CA GLN A 284 1.57 18.76 15.15
C GLN A 284 2.37 19.82 14.38
N SER A 285 2.98 20.78 15.09
CA SER A 285 3.79 21.84 14.47
C SER A 285 5.12 21.35 13.89
N THR A 286 5.57 20.16 14.32
CA THR A 286 6.84 19.55 13.88
C THR A 286 6.67 18.50 12.79
N LEU A 287 5.43 18.23 12.37
CA LEU A 287 5.15 17.21 11.36
C LEU A 287 5.78 17.59 10.02
N GLU A 288 6.65 16.72 9.51
CA GLU A 288 7.23 16.91 8.19
C GLU A 288 7.46 15.59 7.46
N TRP A 289 7.34 15.62 6.14
CA TRP A 289 7.71 14.50 5.28
C TRP A 289 9.23 14.50 5.09
N LYS A 290 9.91 13.48 5.61
CA LYS A 290 11.36 13.36 5.48
C LYS A 290 11.73 13.22 4.01
N PRO A 291 12.60 14.08 3.43
CA PRO A 291 12.99 13.99 2.03
C PRO A 291 13.60 12.63 1.70
N VAL A 292 13.21 12.04 0.57
CA VAL A 292 13.82 10.80 0.08
C VAL A 292 15.19 11.09 -0.55
N GLU A 293 16.13 10.18 -0.35
CA GLU A 293 17.43 10.25 -1.03
C GLU A 293 17.25 10.12 -2.55
N LYS A 294 17.65 11.17 -3.26
CA LYS A 294 17.55 11.20 -4.73
C LYS A 294 18.85 10.63 -5.30
N TYR A 295 18.77 9.42 -5.82
CA TYR A 295 19.82 8.83 -6.65
C TYR A 295 19.21 8.31 -7.95
N ASN A 296 20.05 7.98 -8.92
CA ASN A 296 19.63 7.28 -10.12
C ASN A 296 20.17 5.85 -10.07
N PHE A 297 19.40 4.91 -10.60
CA PHE A 297 19.80 3.50 -10.66
C PHE A 297 21.03 3.23 -11.57
N PHE A 298 21.51 4.24 -12.31
CA PHE A 298 22.69 4.18 -13.17
C PHE A 298 23.89 4.97 -12.60
N ASP A 299 23.77 5.54 -11.40
CA ASP A 299 24.90 6.18 -10.72
C ASP A 299 25.96 5.13 -10.34
N ARG A 300 27.25 5.52 -10.39
CA ARG A 300 28.38 4.57 -10.25
C ARG A 300 28.40 3.83 -8.90
N ASP A 301 27.97 4.49 -7.83
CA ASP A 301 28.00 3.95 -6.47
C ASP A 301 26.70 3.27 -6.05
N VAL A 302 25.75 3.11 -6.98
CA VAL A 302 24.44 2.52 -6.73
C VAL A 302 24.40 1.09 -7.27
N LYS A 303 24.03 0.13 -6.42
CA LYS A 303 24.06 -1.31 -6.71
C LYS A 303 22.66 -1.93 -6.65
N LYS A 304 22.30 -2.66 -7.71
CA LYS A 304 21.09 -3.50 -7.74
C LYS A 304 21.14 -4.55 -6.63
N GLY A 305 20.03 -4.70 -5.90
CA GLY A 305 19.88 -5.62 -4.78
C GLY A 305 20.42 -5.08 -3.45
N VAL A 306 21.11 -3.95 -3.45
CA VAL A 306 21.60 -3.26 -2.23
C VAL A 306 20.87 -1.94 -2.06
N ASP A 307 20.93 -1.07 -3.06
CA ASP A 307 20.29 0.25 -3.01
C ASP A 307 18.87 0.22 -3.57
N TYR A 308 18.65 -0.57 -4.63
CA TYR A 308 17.36 -0.69 -5.28
C TYR A 308 17.08 -2.12 -5.76
N HIS A 309 15.81 -2.50 -5.75
CA HIS A 309 15.30 -3.70 -6.41
C HIS A 309 14.77 -3.34 -7.80
N MET A 310 14.93 -4.25 -8.77
CA MET A 310 14.39 -4.09 -10.11
C MET A 310 13.49 -5.27 -10.42
N LEU A 311 12.22 -4.98 -10.74
CA LEU A 311 11.28 -6.03 -11.09
C LEU A 311 11.65 -6.69 -12.43
N SER A 312 11.45 -7.99 -12.52
CA SER A 312 11.60 -8.80 -13.73
C SER A 312 10.53 -9.89 -13.73
N TYR A 313 10.43 -10.67 -14.82
CA TYR A 313 9.56 -11.84 -14.84
C TYR A 313 9.74 -12.72 -13.60
N GLU A 314 10.96 -12.98 -13.15
CA GLU A 314 11.19 -13.86 -11.99
C GLU A 314 11.04 -13.15 -10.65
N ASN A 315 11.35 -11.86 -10.58
CA ASN A 315 11.43 -11.10 -9.32
C ASN A 315 10.40 -9.96 -9.28
N ARG A 316 9.12 -10.31 -9.23
CA ARG A 316 7.98 -9.36 -9.32
C ARG A 316 7.02 -9.42 -8.16
N SER A 317 7.38 -10.08 -7.07
CA SER A 317 6.50 -10.30 -5.93
C SER A 317 6.74 -9.26 -4.84
N ILE A 318 5.68 -8.87 -4.15
CA ILE A 318 5.74 -8.04 -2.95
C ILE A 318 4.90 -8.68 -1.84
N ASP A 319 5.46 -8.72 -0.64
CA ASP A 319 4.81 -9.28 0.54
C ASP A 319 3.79 -8.29 1.10
N LEU A 320 2.60 -8.80 1.39
CA LEU A 320 1.47 -8.08 1.99
C LEU A 320 1.46 -8.38 3.48
N ASP A 321 2.52 -7.94 4.16
CA ASP A 321 2.77 -8.24 5.55
C ASP A 321 2.40 -7.07 6.47
N ASP A 322 1.96 -7.45 7.67
CA ASP A 322 1.74 -6.56 8.81
C ASP A 322 2.92 -6.78 9.75
N VAL A 323 3.77 -5.77 9.90
CA VAL A 323 4.92 -5.77 10.80
C VAL A 323 4.52 -4.93 12.01
N ASN A 324 4.14 -5.59 13.10
CA ASN A 324 3.72 -4.95 14.35
C ASN A 324 4.44 -5.58 15.56
N THR A 325 4.36 -4.92 16.71
CA THR A 325 4.79 -5.46 18.01
C THR A 325 3.66 -5.37 19.03
N ASP A 326 3.58 -6.37 19.90
CA ASP A 326 2.69 -6.35 21.08
C ASP A 326 3.38 -5.71 22.29
N ASP A 327 4.69 -5.45 22.19
CA ASP A 327 5.45 -4.74 23.21
C ASP A 327 5.19 -3.23 23.11
N ASN A 328 4.45 -2.72 24.10
CA ASN A 328 4.05 -1.33 24.18
C ASN A 328 5.20 -0.39 24.61
N SER A 329 6.41 -0.91 24.82
CA SER A 329 7.61 -0.12 25.11
C SER A 329 8.30 0.38 23.83
N PHE A 330 7.83 -0.04 22.64
CA PHE A 330 8.45 0.28 21.36
C PHE A 330 7.52 1.03 20.41
N VAL A 331 8.11 1.91 19.61
CA VAL A 331 7.46 2.65 18.51
C VAL A 331 8.29 2.60 17.25
N ILE A 332 7.64 2.80 16.11
CA ILE A 332 8.33 2.84 14.82
C ILE A 332 9.05 4.16 14.65
N THR A 333 10.33 4.04 14.30
CA THR A 333 11.23 5.15 14.01
C THR A 333 11.87 5.03 12.63
N GLY A 334 11.65 3.95 11.89
CA GLY A 334 12.13 3.84 10.52
C GLY A 334 11.52 2.69 9.75
N VAL A 335 11.72 2.70 8.43
CA VAL A 335 11.20 1.70 7.51
C VAL A 335 12.21 1.42 6.41
N ARG A 336 12.17 0.21 5.84
CA ARG A 336 12.86 -0.11 4.58
C ARG A 336 12.22 -1.31 3.89
N PHE A 337 12.57 -1.51 2.64
CA PHE A 337 12.38 -2.80 1.98
C PHE A 337 13.70 -3.55 1.94
N ARG A 338 13.60 -4.88 2.01
CA ARG A 338 14.68 -5.79 1.62
C ARG A 338 14.14 -6.80 0.62
N VAL A 339 15.06 -7.55 0.02
CA VAL A 339 14.70 -8.64 -0.89
C VAL A 339 14.89 -9.98 -0.19
N VAL A 340 13.83 -10.78 -0.09
CA VAL A 340 13.88 -12.15 0.43
C VAL A 340 13.45 -13.09 -0.69
N GLY A 341 14.40 -13.85 -1.24
CA GLY A 341 14.17 -14.62 -2.46
C GLY A 341 13.84 -13.70 -3.64
N ALA A 342 12.63 -13.82 -4.17
CA ALA A 342 12.11 -12.99 -5.28
C ALA A 342 11.15 -11.87 -4.82
N HIS A 343 11.00 -11.69 -3.50
CA HIS A 343 9.95 -10.86 -2.91
C HIS A 343 10.53 -9.57 -2.31
N LEU A 344 9.84 -8.45 -2.53
CA LEU A 344 9.99 -7.25 -1.72
C LEU A 344 9.33 -7.47 -0.35
N ASN A 345 10.14 -7.41 0.71
CA ASN A 345 9.73 -7.67 2.08
C ASN A 345 9.91 -6.40 2.92
N LEU A 346 8.85 -5.98 3.63
CA LEU A 346 8.85 -4.77 4.45
C LEU A 346 9.53 -5.02 5.79
N GLU A 347 10.38 -4.09 6.22
CA GLU A 347 10.94 -4.07 7.58
C GLU A 347 10.61 -2.75 8.29
N ALA A 348 10.34 -2.85 9.59
CA ALA A 348 10.12 -1.72 10.47
C ALA A 348 11.26 -1.63 11.49
N TYR A 349 11.74 -0.42 11.75
CA TYR A 349 12.74 -0.12 12.77
C TYR A 349 12.05 0.37 14.04
N TYR A 350 12.16 -0.41 15.10
CA TYR A 350 11.57 -0.14 16.39
C TYR A 350 12.58 0.50 17.32
N SER A 351 12.17 1.55 18.03
CA SER A 351 12.95 2.17 19.10
C SER A 351 12.14 2.16 20.39
N GLU A 352 12.83 1.90 21.50
CA GLU A 352 12.24 1.93 22.84
C GLU A 352 11.89 3.37 23.24
N PHE A 353 10.80 3.55 24.00
CA PHE A 353 10.39 4.86 24.50
C PHE A 353 9.68 4.76 25.86
N ASP A 354 9.78 5.82 26.64
CA ASP A 354 9.00 5.98 27.87
C ASP A 354 7.67 6.67 27.56
N PHE A 355 6.55 5.97 27.77
CA PHE A 355 5.22 6.50 27.47
C PHE A 355 4.84 7.73 28.30
N LYS A 356 5.28 7.82 29.56
CA LYS A 356 4.87 8.91 30.46
C LYS A 356 5.53 10.22 30.07
N THR A 357 6.83 10.17 29.79
CA THR A 357 7.67 11.31 29.42
C THR A 357 7.61 11.61 27.92
N GLY A 358 7.30 10.61 27.09
CA GLY A 358 7.30 10.74 25.64
C GLY A 358 8.71 10.85 25.06
N GLN A 359 9.71 10.22 25.69
CA GLN A 359 11.10 10.27 25.23
C GLN A 359 11.57 8.91 24.73
N LEU A 360 12.28 8.91 23.60
CA LEU A 360 13.00 7.73 23.11
C LEU A 360 14.14 7.37 24.06
N ILE A 361 14.27 6.07 24.38
CA ILE A 361 15.28 5.56 25.29
C ILE A 361 16.43 5.00 24.46
N GLN A 362 17.59 5.65 24.50
CA GLN A 362 18.83 5.21 23.86
C GLN A 362 18.60 4.63 22.44
N PRO A 363 17.98 5.38 21.49
CA PRO A 363 17.53 4.84 20.19
C PRO A 363 18.67 4.39 19.26
N GLU A 364 19.93 4.67 19.61
CA GLU A 364 21.10 4.14 18.88
C GLU A 364 21.51 2.74 19.38
N ALA A 365 21.08 2.33 20.57
CA ALA A 365 21.44 1.05 21.20
C ALA A 365 20.23 0.11 21.39
N ASN A 366 19.07 0.66 21.76
CA ASN A 366 17.87 -0.13 22.12
C ASN A 366 16.91 -0.32 20.94
N SER A 367 17.40 -0.24 19.71
CA SER A 367 16.56 -0.26 18.51
C SER A 367 16.89 -1.45 17.63
N TYR A 368 15.88 -1.99 16.94
CA TYR A 368 16.03 -3.19 16.13
C TYR A 368 15.11 -3.21 14.90
N TRP A 369 15.53 -3.94 13.88
CA TRP A 369 14.73 -4.23 12.70
C TRP A 369 13.84 -5.45 12.94
N LYS A 370 12.57 -5.34 12.56
CA LYS A 370 11.61 -6.45 12.58
C LYS A 370 10.96 -6.59 11.20
N SER A 371 10.66 -7.83 10.83
CA SER A 371 10.02 -8.22 9.58
C SER A 371 9.24 -9.51 9.75
N ASN A 372 8.46 -9.87 8.74
CA ASN A 372 7.96 -11.24 8.59
C ASN A 372 8.93 -12.00 7.67
N ASP A 373 9.53 -13.06 8.20
CA ASP A 373 10.60 -13.80 7.52
C ASP A 373 10.09 -15.03 6.78
N ASN A 374 8.76 -15.22 6.67
CA ASN A 374 8.19 -16.51 6.31
C ASN A 374 8.74 -17.17 5.04
N THR A 375 8.50 -16.81 3.78
CA THR A 375 8.96 -17.56 2.57
C THR A 375 8.22 -18.87 2.26
N ASP A 376 8.29 -19.26 1.00
CA ASP A 376 7.66 -20.46 0.42
C ASP A 376 8.17 -21.79 1.00
N VAL A 377 9.35 -21.79 1.64
CA VAL A 377 9.99 -22.98 2.20
C VAL A 377 9.86 -23.08 3.72
N SER A 378 9.34 -22.04 4.39
CA SER A 378 9.07 -22.09 5.82
C SER A 378 7.82 -22.91 6.15
N GLY A 379 7.72 -23.36 7.40
CA GLY A 379 6.51 -24.04 7.90
C GLY A 379 5.24 -23.18 7.86
N ALA A 380 5.37 -21.85 7.84
CA ALA A 380 4.26 -20.88 7.78
C ALA A 380 4.20 -20.19 6.40
N ARG A 381 4.02 -21.00 5.34
CA ARG A 381 4.04 -20.54 3.94
C ARG A 381 3.08 -19.38 3.67
N ARG A 382 3.56 -18.40 2.89
CA ARG A 382 2.74 -17.27 2.41
C ARG A 382 1.71 -17.70 1.38
N GLU A 383 0.52 -17.10 1.43
CA GLU A 383 -0.54 -17.33 0.44
C GLU A 383 -0.43 -16.32 -0.73
N LYS A 384 -0.47 -16.81 -1.96
CA LYS A 384 -0.46 -15.96 -3.16
C LYS A 384 -1.85 -15.39 -3.45
N LEU A 385 -1.98 -14.07 -3.45
CA LEU A 385 -3.14 -13.38 -4.00
C LEU A 385 -3.01 -13.32 -5.52
N ARG A 386 -3.95 -13.98 -6.23
CA ARG A 386 -3.89 -14.11 -7.68
C ARG A 386 -4.61 -12.95 -8.38
N LEU A 387 -3.90 -12.30 -9.30
CA LEU A 387 -4.47 -11.37 -10.28
C LEU A 387 -4.46 -12.05 -11.64
N GLU A 388 -5.62 -12.55 -12.07
CA GLU A 388 -5.78 -13.21 -13.36
C GLU A 388 -6.74 -12.41 -14.24
N ASN A 389 -6.33 -12.15 -15.49
CA ASN A 389 -7.12 -11.46 -16.50
C ASN A 389 -7.77 -10.15 -15.99
N ALA A 390 -7.01 -9.36 -15.23
CA ALA A 390 -7.49 -8.13 -14.58
C ALA A 390 -7.60 -6.96 -15.58
N ASP A 391 -8.65 -6.13 -15.46
CA ASP A 391 -8.71 -4.83 -16.16
C ASP A 391 -7.88 -3.78 -15.43
N VAL A 392 -7.65 -2.65 -16.08
CA VAL A 392 -7.03 -1.45 -15.52
C VAL A 392 -7.84 -0.94 -14.33
N SER A 393 -7.19 -0.81 -13.17
CA SER A 393 -7.84 -0.49 -11.89
C SER A 393 -8.68 0.77 -11.92
N THR A 394 -8.26 1.81 -12.66
CA THR A 394 -8.95 3.11 -12.72
C THR A 394 -10.22 3.12 -13.57
N ARG A 395 -10.53 2.03 -14.28
CA ARG A 395 -11.77 1.88 -15.06
C ARG A 395 -12.96 1.43 -14.21
N THR A 396 -12.74 1.02 -12.96
CA THR A 396 -13.81 0.69 -12.02
C THR A 396 -14.61 1.95 -11.66
N ILE A 397 -15.94 1.81 -11.62
CA ILE A 397 -16.84 2.84 -11.07
C ILE A 397 -17.06 2.69 -9.56
N THR A 398 -16.79 1.50 -9.02
CA THR A 398 -16.99 1.20 -7.60
C THR A 398 -15.67 1.32 -6.85
N HIS A 399 -15.71 1.96 -5.67
CA HIS A 399 -14.56 2.06 -4.77
C HIS A 399 -14.02 0.69 -4.39
N SER A 400 -12.69 0.58 -4.35
CA SER A 400 -11.92 -0.58 -3.94
C SER A 400 -12.15 -0.91 -2.47
N ILE A 401 -12.12 -2.20 -2.15
CA ILE A 401 -12.17 -2.70 -0.77
C ILE A 401 -10.84 -3.38 -0.42
N PRO A 402 -10.36 -3.30 0.83
CA PRO A 402 -9.21 -4.08 1.27
C PRO A 402 -9.47 -5.57 1.08
N LEU A 403 -8.52 -6.28 0.47
CA LEU A 403 -8.60 -7.72 0.20
C LEU A 403 -7.42 -8.50 0.77
N SER A 404 -6.28 -7.84 1.01
CA SER A 404 -5.08 -8.45 1.60
C SER A 404 -5.24 -8.77 3.08
N ARG A 405 -4.58 -9.84 3.51
CA ARG A 405 -4.33 -10.20 4.91
C ARG A 405 -2.83 -10.38 5.13
N HIS A 406 -2.40 -10.33 6.40
CA HIS A 406 -1.03 -10.64 6.80
C HIS A 406 -0.60 -12.02 6.27
N ASN A 407 0.69 -12.18 5.96
CA ASN A 407 1.29 -13.41 5.42
C ASN A 407 0.78 -13.80 4.02
N GLN A 408 0.44 -12.80 3.21
CA GLN A 408 0.13 -12.98 1.79
C GLN A 408 1.19 -12.30 0.91
N TYR A 409 1.20 -12.61 -0.38
CA TYR A 409 1.99 -11.86 -1.37
C TYR A 409 1.23 -11.73 -2.69
N ILE A 410 1.66 -10.78 -3.51
CA ILE A 410 1.07 -10.54 -4.83
C ILE A 410 2.17 -10.28 -5.85
N ASP A 411 1.92 -10.67 -7.09
CA ASP A 411 2.82 -10.40 -8.21
C ASP A 411 2.38 -9.15 -8.95
N PHE A 412 3.34 -8.32 -9.35
CA PHE A 412 3.14 -7.39 -10.45
C PHE A 412 3.04 -8.17 -11.76
N THR A 413 1.92 -8.05 -12.45
CA THR A 413 1.63 -8.76 -13.69
C THR A 413 0.93 -7.85 -14.69
N ASN A 414 0.77 -8.31 -15.93
CA ASN A 414 0.05 -7.57 -16.94
C ASN A 414 -1.47 -7.62 -16.74
N THR A 415 -2.15 -6.61 -17.26
CA THR A 415 -3.60 -6.64 -17.46
C THR A 415 -4.01 -7.73 -18.46
N GLY A 416 -5.29 -8.07 -18.46
CA GLY A 416 -5.88 -9.04 -19.37
C GLY A 416 -5.69 -8.67 -20.84
N LEU A 417 -5.53 -9.69 -21.69
CA LEU A 417 -5.38 -9.50 -23.13
C LEU A 417 -6.63 -8.88 -23.75
N ASP A 418 -7.80 -9.49 -23.54
CA ASP A 418 -9.05 -8.98 -24.12
C ASP A 418 -9.44 -7.61 -23.54
N LYS A 419 -9.07 -7.35 -22.27
CA LYS A 419 -9.45 -6.12 -21.55
C LYS A 419 -8.58 -4.91 -21.87
N ASP A 420 -7.28 -5.12 -22.06
CA ASP A 420 -6.30 -4.04 -22.19
C ASP A 420 -5.07 -4.39 -23.04
N ALA A 421 -5.15 -5.44 -23.86
CA ALA A 421 -4.04 -5.95 -24.68
C ALA A 421 -2.74 -6.16 -23.87
N ALA A 422 -2.85 -6.51 -22.59
CA ALA A 422 -1.73 -6.63 -21.66
C ALA A 422 -0.82 -5.40 -21.59
N GLN A 423 -1.36 -4.20 -21.77
CA GLN A 423 -0.54 -2.98 -21.91
C GLN A 423 -0.19 -2.28 -20.60
N SER A 424 -0.86 -2.61 -19.50
CA SER A 424 -0.62 -2.02 -18.18
C SER A 424 -0.11 -3.08 -17.20
N THR A 425 0.77 -2.69 -16.28
CA THR A 425 1.21 -3.55 -15.17
C THR A 425 0.38 -3.25 -13.93
N VAL A 426 -0.23 -4.28 -13.36
CA VAL A 426 -1.07 -4.23 -12.15
C VAL A 426 -0.47 -5.12 -11.06
N PRO A 427 -0.69 -4.83 -9.76
CA PRO A 427 -1.49 -3.73 -9.23
C PRO A 427 -0.82 -2.36 -9.41
N PHE A 428 -1.62 -1.29 -9.35
CA PHE A 428 -1.10 0.08 -9.29
C PHE A 428 -0.62 0.41 -7.87
N ILE A 429 0.22 1.44 -7.73
CA ILE A 429 0.71 1.91 -6.43
C ILE A 429 -0.16 3.10 -5.99
N ASP A 430 -0.82 2.99 -4.85
CA ASP A 430 -1.49 4.07 -4.14
C ASP A 430 -0.43 4.98 -3.51
N ILE A 431 -0.33 6.21 -3.99
CA ILE A 431 0.69 7.18 -3.56
C ILE A 431 0.10 8.24 -2.62
N GLN A 432 -1.15 8.06 -2.16
CA GLN A 432 -1.78 8.97 -1.21
C GLN A 432 -1.11 8.92 0.17
N ASP A 433 -1.13 10.05 0.86
CA ASP A 433 -0.54 10.22 2.20
C ASP A 433 -1.27 9.39 3.26
N VAL A 434 -0.72 8.28 3.74
CA VAL A 434 -1.34 7.47 4.80
C VAL A 434 -0.89 8.02 6.16
N ILE A 435 -1.78 8.77 6.79
CA ILE A 435 -1.56 9.47 8.08
C ILE A 435 -2.76 9.28 8.99
N SER A 436 -2.55 9.36 10.30
CA SER A 436 -3.62 9.44 11.29
C SER A 436 -3.92 10.89 11.67
N ASN A 437 -5.17 11.20 12.01
CA ASN A 437 -5.56 12.52 12.52
C ASN A 437 -6.37 12.41 13.83
N PRO A 438 -5.86 12.78 15.00
CA PRO A 438 -4.55 13.38 15.23
C PRO A 438 -3.40 12.41 14.92
N PRO A 439 -2.17 12.92 14.68
CA PRO A 439 -0.98 12.07 14.58
C PRO A 439 -0.76 11.30 15.89
N VAL A 440 -0.44 10.02 15.79
CA VAL A 440 -0.12 9.16 16.95
C VAL A 440 1.11 8.31 16.65
N PRO A 441 1.80 7.82 17.69
CA PRO A 441 2.84 6.82 17.52
C PRO A 441 2.32 5.55 16.87
N LEU A 442 3.20 4.87 16.15
CA LEU A 442 2.89 3.64 15.45
C LEU A 442 3.55 2.46 16.15
N SER A 443 2.77 1.41 16.38
CA SER A 443 3.26 0.10 16.86
C SER A 443 3.51 -0.89 15.72
N GLY A 444 3.01 -0.57 14.53
CA GLY A 444 3.15 -1.39 13.36
C GLY A 444 2.90 -0.65 12.06
N ILE A 445 3.32 -1.26 10.97
CA ILE A 445 3.09 -0.82 9.60
C ILE A 445 2.82 -2.04 8.74
N GLY A 446 2.30 -1.86 7.54
CA GLY A 446 2.17 -2.95 6.58
C GLY A 446 1.96 -2.48 5.17
N ILE A 447 1.85 -3.42 4.24
CA ILE A 447 1.42 -3.17 2.86
C ILE A 447 0.03 -3.77 2.68
N TYR A 448 -0.92 -2.97 2.22
CA TYR A 448 -2.25 -3.44 1.86
C TYR A 448 -2.39 -3.60 0.35
N TYR A 449 -3.27 -4.51 -0.05
CA TYR A 449 -3.87 -4.55 -1.38
C TYR A 449 -5.39 -4.32 -1.26
N LYS A 450 -5.91 -3.39 -2.07
CA LYS A 450 -7.34 -3.15 -2.22
C LYS A 450 -7.74 -3.22 -3.68
N GLY A 451 -8.94 -3.68 -3.96
CA GLY A 451 -9.43 -3.75 -5.34
C GLY A 451 -10.87 -4.19 -5.46
N ARG A 452 -11.24 -4.58 -6.69
CA ARG A 452 -12.52 -5.18 -7.04
C ARG A 452 -12.28 -6.38 -7.94
N ASN A 453 -13.19 -7.35 -7.87
CA ASN A 453 -13.07 -8.54 -8.70
C ASN A 453 -13.02 -8.16 -10.19
N GLY A 454 -12.08 -8.75 -10.93
CA GLY A 454 -11.87 -8.47 -12.35
C GLY A 454 -11.03 -7.23 -12.67
N TYR A 455 -10.53 -6.48 -11.68
CA TYR A 455 -9.66 -5.31 -11.82
C TYR A 455 -8.33 -5.50 -11.08
N GLY A 456 -7.29 -4.78 -11.50
CA GLY A 456 -5.93 -4.95 -10.98
C GLY A 456 -5.67 -4.42 -9.58
N GLY A 457 -6.57 -3.59 -9.03
CA GLY A 457 -6.45 -2.99 -7.70
C GLY A 457 -5.26 -2.06 -7.49
N PHE A 458 -5.00 -1.75 -6.21
CA PHE A 458 -4.00 -0.80 -5.73
C PHE A 458 -3.25 -1.34 -4.50
N LEU A 459 -1.95 -1.10 -4.44
CA LEU A 459 -1.07 -1.37 -3.32
C LEU A 459 -0.66 -0.08 -2.61
N GLY A 460 -0.74 -0.05 -1.28
CA GLY A 460 -0.30 1.11 -0.51
C GLY A 460 0.18 0.71 0.88
N PRO A 461 0.83 1.63 1.61
CA PRO A 461 1.21 1.38 2.99
C PRO A 461 -0.02 1.49 3.91
N LYS A 462 -0.04 0.76 5.02
CA LYS A 462 -0.99 0.97 6.12
C LYS A 462 -0.24 1.20 7.42
N LEU A 463 -0.88 1.92 8.32
CA LEU A 463 -0.39 2.18 9.67
C LEU A 463 -1.12 1.29 10.66
N ILE A 464 -0.44 0.89 11.74
CA ILE A 464 -1.03 0.26 12.91
C ILE A 464 -0.70 1.17 14.10
N THR A 465 -1.72 1.84 14.61
CA THR A 465 -1.57 2.82 15.69
C THR A 465 -1.11 2.15 16.99
N TYR A 466 -0.46 2.93 17.86
CA TYR A 466 -0.06 2.48 19.20
C TYR A 466 -1.28 2.04 20.03
N ASP A 467 -1.14 0.94 20.78
CA ASP A 467 -2.20 0.46 21.68
C ASP A 467 -2.16 1.20 23.01
N TYR A 468 -3.19 2.04 23.26
CA TYR A 468 -3.30 2.80 24.49
C TYR A 468 -3.94 2.00 25.64
N THR A 469 -4.50 0.81 25.37
CA THR A 469 -5.23 -0.01 26.34
C THR A 469 -4.46 -0.27 27.65
N PRO A 470 -3.13 -0.58 27.62
CA PRO A 470 -2.36 -0.83 28.85
C PRO A 470 -2.28 0.39 29.78
N HIS A 471 -2.36 1.60 29.21
CA HIS A 471 -2.23 2.86 29.96
C HIS A 471 -3.55 3.37 30.53
N VAL A 472 -4.67 2.77 30.12
CA VAL A 472 -5.97 2.99 30.76
C VAL A 472 -5.96 2.24 32.09
N GLN A 473 -5.87 2.94 33.21
CA GLN A 473 -5.91 2.30 34.54
C GLN A 473 -7.29 2.48 35.17
N VAL A 474 -7.96 1.35 35.46
CA VAL A 474 -9.14 1.34 36.33
C VAL A 474 -8.62 1.52 37.76
N PRO A 475 -9.11 2.49 38.54
CA PRO A 475 -8.77 2.60 39.95
C PRO A 475 -9.00 1.25 40.62
N LYS A 476 -7.95 0.63 41.16
CA LYS A 476 -8.14 -0.53 42.05
C LYS A 476 -8.68 0.05 43.35
N ASN A 477 -9.91 -0.31 43.72
CA ASN A 477 -10.46 -0.01 45.03
C ASN A 477 -9.47 -0.52 46.10
N LYS A 478 -8.68 0.39 46.64
CA LYS A 478 -8.02 0.25 47.93
C LYS A 478 -8.64 1.31 48.82
N PHE A 479 -9.80 0.97 49.35
CA PHE A 479 -10.27 1.49 50.62
C PHE A 479 -10.49 0.29 51.53
#